data_AF-A0A142CXT1-F1
#
_entry.id   AF-A0A142CXT1-F1
#
_cell.length_a   1.000
_cell.length_b   1.000
_cell.length_c   1.000
_cell.angle_alpha   90.00
_cell.angle_beta   90.00
_cell.angle_gamma   90.00
#
_symmetry.space_group_name_H-M   'P 1'
#
loop_
_entity.id
_entity.type
_entity.pdbx_description
1 polymer ?
#
loop_
_entity_poly.entity_id
_entity_poly.type
_entity_poly.pdbx_seq_one_letter_code
_entity_poly.pdbx_strand_id
1 'polypeptide(L)'
;MRYTAGLLVVLLSILLAVTYYSAVGHRDERDVFYGVLVGGKPLNSENALVLADTDCIPNHEYTELTCTAVITAGDDVLRVRYTHPIEVPCLSRGDKVKISMKDNSTVFIIRKGKPSMEH
;
A
#
# COMPACT_ATOMS: atom_id res chain seq x y z
N MET A 1 -35.88 41.47 -3.27
CA MET A 1 -34.63 40.95 -2.66
C MET A 1 -34.93 39.85 -1.64
N ARG A 2 -35.43 38.67 -2.05
CA ARG A 2 -35.70 37.53 -1.15
C ARG A 2 -35.08 36.19 -1.62
N TYR A 3 -34.64 36.12 -2.87
CA TYR A 3 -34.04 34.91 -3.46
C TYR A 3 -32.53 34.77 -3.21
N THR A 4 -31.85 35.85 -2.85
CA THR A 4 -30.39 35.87 -2.63
C THR A 4 -29.99 35.10 -1.37
N ALA A 5 -30.78 35.18 -0.30
CA ALA A 5 -30.54 34.45 0.94
C ALA A 5 -30.70 32.92 0.76
N GLY A 6 -31.71 32.49 0.00
CA GLY A 6 -31.96 31.07 -0.29
C GLY A 6 -30.83 30.45 -1.13
N LEU A 7 -30.36 31.15 -2.15
CA LEU A 7 -29.23 30.72 -2.98
C LEU A 7 -27.94 30.55 -2.16
N LEU A 8 -27.72 31.46 -1.20
CA LEU A 8 -26.53 31.45 -0.34
C LEU A 8 -26.51 30.22 0.58
N VAL A 9 -27.67 29.83 1.12
CA VAL A 9 -27.80 28.63 1.97
C VAL A 9 -27.59 27.34 1.16
N VAL A 10 -28.08 27.29 -0.08
CA VAL A 10 -27.85 26.14 -0.98
C VAL A 10 -26.38 26.02 -1.35
N LEU A 11 -25.72 27.13 -1.69
CA LEU A 11 -24.27 27.11 -1.97
C LEU A 11 -23.46 26.68 -0.76
N LEU A 12 -23.82 27.15 0.45
CA LEU A 12 -23.13 26.77 1.68
C LEU A 12 -23.27 25.27 1.98
N SER A 13 -24.47 24.72 1.78
CA SER A 13 -24.74 23.30 2.01
C SER A 13 -24.04 22.39 0.99
N ILE A 14 -23.94 22.82 -0.28
CA ILE A 14 -23.12 22.12 -1.28
C ILE A 14 -21.63 22.15 -0.90
N LEU A 15 -21.11 23.30 -0.46
CA LEU A 15 -19.70 23.41 -0.02
C LEU A 15 -19.38 22.51 1.18
N LEU A 16 -20.30 22.46 2.15
CA LEU A 16 -20.22 21.57 3.30
C LEU A 16 -20.26 20.09 2.90
N ALA A 17 -21.11 19.73 1.95
CA ALA A 17 -21.16 18.36 1.43
C ALA A 17 -19.84 17.99 0.73
N VAL A 18 -19.32 18.85 -0.15
CA VAL A 18 -18.07 18.59 -0.88
C VAL A 18 -16.88 18.44 0.06
N THR A 19 -16.77 19.29 1.08
CA THR A 19 -15.71 19.19 2.09
C THR A 19 -15.84 17.93 2.94
N TYR A 20 -17.06 17.55 3.33
CA TYR A 20 -17.32 16.30 4.05
C TYR A 20 -16.94 15.05 3.23
N TYR A 21 -17.39 14.97 1.97
CA TYR A 21 -17.04 13.84 1.10
C TYR A 21 -15.54 13.78 0.78
N SER A 22 -14.87 14.93 0.64
CA SER A 22 -13.42 14.97 0.44
C SER A 22 -12.64 14.53 1.69
N ALA A 23 -13.16 14.80 2.89
CA ALA A 23 -12.55 14.38 4.15
C ALA A 23 -12.75 12.88 4.44
N VAL A 24 -13.88 12.30 4.03
CA VAL A 24 -14.23 10.91 4.31
C VAL A 24 -13.77 9.95 3.19
N GLY A 25 -13.52 10.46 1.98
CA GLY A 25 -13.24 9.68 0.77
C GLY A 25 -11.83 9.10 0.60
N HIS A 26 -10.93 9.21 1.59
CA HIS A 26 -9.59 8.62 1.55
C HIS A 26 -9.38 7.62 2.68
N ARG A 27 -10.21 6.57 2.69
CA ARG A 27 -9.73 5.30 3.23
C ARG A 27 -8.74 4.75 2.22
N ASP A 28 -7.45 5.07 2.42
CA ASP A 28 -6.37 4.33 1.78
C ASP A 28 -6.52 2.86 2.19
N GLU A 29 -7.13 2.05 1.34
CA GLU A 29 -6.91 0.60 1.37
C GLU A 29 -5.42 0.41 1.11
N ARG A 30 -4.66 0.29 2.20
CA ARG A 30 -3.24 0.03 2.16
C ARG A 30 -3.07 -1.46 2.19
N ASP A 31 -2.53 -2.01 1.11
CA ASP A 31 -2.13 -3.40 1.10
C ASP A 31 -1.04 -3.61 2.15
N VAL A 32 -1.29 -4.54 3.06
CA VAL A 32 -0.35 -4.96 4.09
C VAL A 32 0.09 -6.38 3.76
N PHE A 33 1.37 -6.52 3.45
CA PHE A 33 2.00 -7.80 3.17
C PHE A 33 2.80 -8.26 4.38
N TYR A 34 2.68 -9.55 4.67
CA TYR A 34 3.34 -10.20 5.79
C TYR A 34 4.35 -11.19 5.23
N GLY A 35 5.59 -11.07 5.67
CA GLY A 35 6.67 -11.91 5.16
C GLY A 35 7.82 -12.08 6.13
N VAL A 36 8.89 -12.66 5.61
CA VAL A 36 10.13 -12.94 6.32
C VAL A 36 11.32 -12.38 5.56
N LEU A 37 12.24 -11.77 6.30
CA LEU A 37 13.50 -11.30 5.72
C LEU A 37 14.37 -12.51 5.37
N VAL A 38 14.69 -12.65 4.09
CA VAL A 38 15.54 -13.74 3.57
C VAL A 38 16.90 -13.25 3.09
N GLY A 39 17.12 -11.93 3.04
CA GLY A 39 18.42 -11.33 2.73
C GLY A 39 18.46 -9.83 3.02
N GLY A 40 19.66 -9.32 3.32
CA GLY A 40 19.86 -7.93 3.74
C GLY A 40 19.88 -7.77 5.26
N LYS A 41 20.08 -6.53 5.72
CA LYS A 41 20.13 -6.18 7.14
C LYS A 41 18.74 -5.82 7.65
N PRO A 42 18.30 -6.34 8.82
CA PRO A 42 17.05 -5.90 9.45
C PRO A 42 17.03 -4.39 9.70
N LEU A 43 16.04 -3.69 9.14
CA LEU A 43 15.84 -2.26 9.36
C LEU A 43 14.38 -1.85 9.15
N ASN A 44 13.98 -0.77 9.81
CA ASN A 44 12.70 -0.10 9.57
C ASN A 44 12.89 1.07 8.60
N SER A 45 11.95 1.27 7.68
CA SER A 45 11.99 2.42 6.77
C SER A 45 10.59 2.93 6.45
N GLU A 46 10.41 4.24 6.53
CA GLU A 46 9.17 4.89 6.11
C GLU A 46 9.11 5.13 4.60
N ASN A 47 10.25 5.20 3.92
CA ASN A 47 10.33 5.59 2.52
C ASN A 47 11.21 4.59 1.76
N ALA A 48 10.73 3.36 1.64
CA ALA A 48 11.38 2.32 0.87
C ALA A 48 10.72 2.20 -0.52
N LEU A 49 11.46 1.64 -1.47
CA LEU A 49 11.03 1.48 -2.85
C LEU A 49 11.21 0.03 -3.29
N VAL A 50 10.18 -0.55 -3.89
CA VAL A 50 10.26 -1.88 -4.50
C VAL A 50 11.07 -1.78 -5.79
N LEU A 51 12.17 -2.51 -5.85
CA LEU A 51 13.03 -2.61 -7.04
C LEU A 51 12.55 -3.70 -8.00
N ALA A 52 12.06 -4.80 -7.44
CA ALA A 52 11.51 -5.93 -8.16
C ALA A 52 10.66 -6.78 -7.23
N ASP A 53 9.75 -7.54 -7.82
CA ASP A 53 9.12 -8.67 -7.17
C ASP A 53 9.30 -9.89 -8.06
N THR A 54 9.70 -11.00 -7.45
CA THR A 54 10.25 -12.16 -8.16
C THR A 54 9.75 -13.45 -7.53
N ASP A 55 9.90 -14.57 -8.24
CA ASP A 55 9.57 -15.91 -7.72
C ASP A 55 8.14 -16.04 -7.19
N CYS A 56 7.18 -15.34 -7.82
CA CYS A 56 5.75 -15.41 -7.50
C CYS A 56 5.17 -16.74 -7.96
N ILE A 57 4.94 -17.65 -7.01
CA ILE A 57 4.45 -19.01 -7.26
C ILE A 57 3.09 -19.16 -6.57
N PRO A 58 2.05 -19.61 -7.30
CA PRO A 58 0.75 -19.87 -6.69
C PRO A 58 0.78 -21.11 -5.81
N ASN A 59 -0.05 -21.12 -4.77
CA ASN A 59 -0.32 -22.34 -4.02
C ASN A 59 -1.13 -23.34 -4.88
N HIS A 60 -1.28 -24.57 -4.39
CA HIS A 60 -1.98 -25.64 -5.13
C HIS A 60 -3.44 -25.33 -5.46
N GLU A 61 -4.09 -24.50 -4.64
CA GLU A 61 -5.50 -24.12 -4.78
C GLU A 61 -5.68 -22.86 -5.65
N TYR A 62 -4.58 -22.23 -6.10
CA TYR A 62 -4.58 -20.96 -6.84
C TYR A 62 -5.28 -19.81 -6.11
N THR A 63 -5.24 -19.82 -4.78
CA THR A 63 -5.85 -18.80 -3.91
C THR A 63 -4.84 -17.79 -3.37
N GLU A 64 -3.56 -18.16 -3.34
CA GLU A 64 -2.47 -17.33 -2.80
C GLU A 64 -1.24 -17.38 -3.70
N LEU A 65 -0.46 -16.29 -3.68
CA LEU A 65 0.85 -16.19 -4.30
C LEU A 65 1.92 -16.01 -3.23
N THR A 66 3.00 -16.79 -3.30
CA THR A 66 4.21 -16.55 -2.54
C THR A 66 5.26 -15.92 -3.44
N CYS A 67 5.70 -14.71 -3.11
CA CYS A 67 6.64 -13.90 -3.89
C CYS A 67 7.88 -13.54 -3.05
N THR A 68 8.92 -13.02 -3.71
CA THR A 68 10.12 -12.46 -3.10
C THR A 68 10.35 -11.04 -3.60
N ALA A 69 10.04 -10.07 -2.75
CA ALA A 69 10.26 -8.66 -3.02
C ALA A 69 11.72 -8.26 -2.76
N VAL A 70 12.29 -7.50 -3.69
CA VAL A 70 13.58 -6.82 -3.54
C VAL A 70 13.29 -5.34 -3.31
N ILE A 71 13.68 -4.82 -2.15
CA ILE A 71 13.28 -3.50 -1.68
C ILE A 71 14.52 -2.71 -1.28
N THR A 72 14.64 -1.48 -1.77
CA THR A 72 15.69 -0.55 -1.34
C THR A 72 15.17 0.37 -0.25
N ALA A 73 15.97 0.61 0.77
CA ALA A 73 15.67 1.50 1.89
C ALA A 73 16.92 2.33 2.22
N GLY A 74 17.04 3.49 1.58
CA GLY A 74 18.32 4.20 1.55
C GLY A 74 19.35 3.41 0.74
N ASP A 75 20.53 3.20 1.32
CA ASP A 75 21.63 2.46 0.69
C ASP A 75 21.56 0.93 0.93
N ASP A 76 20.60 0.48 1.75
CA ASP A 76 20.41 -0.94 2.08
C ASP A 76 19.39 -1.61 1.13
N VAL A 77 19.65 -2.86 0.77
CA VAL A 77 18.74 -3.71 -0.02
C VAL A 77 18.25 -4.88 0.83
N LEU A 78 16.94 -5.06 0.85
CA LEU A 78 16.22 -6.11 1.56
C LEU A 78 15.63 -7.10 0.55
N ARG A 79 15.67 -8.39 0.88
CA ARG A 79 14.91 -9.44 0.18
C ARG A 79 13.90 -10.02 1.16
N VAL A 80 12.62 -9.89 0.85
CA VAL A 80 11.53 -10.32 1.73
C VAL A 80 10.67 -11.34 0.99
N ARG A 81 10.54 -12.54 1.55
CA ARG A 81 9.62 -13.56 1.04
C ARG A 81 8.28 -13.38 1.73
N TYR A 82 7.21 -13.21 0.97
CA TYR A 82 5.88 -12.90 1.50
C TYR A 82 4.81 -13.68 0.74
N THR A 83 3.67 -13.91 1.39
CA THR A 83 2.51 -14.57 0.79
C THR A 83 1.32 -13.63 0.87
N HIS A 84 0.51 -13.57 -0.19
CA HIS A 84 -0.72 -12.80 -0.21
C HIS A 84 -1.81 -13.51 -1.03
N PRO A 85 -3.10 -13.17 -0.77
CA PRO A 85 -4.21 -13.66 -1.60
C PRO A 85 -4.05 -13.21 -3.05
N ILE A 86 -4.48 -14.06 -4.00
CA ILE A 86 -4.29 -13.82 -5.43
C ILE A 86 -5.06 -12.59 -5.93
N GLU A 87 -6.13 -12.18 -5.25
CA GLU A 87 -6.88 -10.96 -5.58
C GLU A 87 -6.14 -9.66 -5.23
N VAL A 88 -5.14 -9.72 -4.34
CA VAL A 88 -4.33 -8.56 -3.96
C VAL A 88 -3.19 -8.39 -4.96
N PRO A 89 -3.02 -7.22 -5.60
CA PRO A 89 -1.93 -7.01 -6.58
C PRO A 89 -0.54 -7.16 -5.96
N CYS A 90 0.32 -7.96 -6.60
CA CYS A 90 1.71 -8.15 -6.22
C CYS A 90 2.47 -6.82 -6.12
N LEU A 91 3.49 -6.77 -5.27
CA LEU A 91 4.40 -5.63 -5.23
C LEU A 91 5.04 -5.44 -6.61
N SER A 92 5.09 -4.19 -7.06
CA SER A 92 5.57 -3.86 -8.40
C SER A 92 6.72 -2.88 -8.32
N ARG A 93 7.63 -2.93 -9.31
CA ARG A 93 8.76 -2.01 -9.37
C ARG A 93 8.25 -0.56 -9.33
N GLY A 94 8.78 0.22 -8.40
CA GLY A 94 8.38 1.62 -8.21
C GLY A 94 7.33 1.82 -7.12
N ASP A 95 6.72 0.76 -6.59
CA ASP A 95 5.83 0.86 -5.43
C ASP A 95 6.60 1.46 -4.24
N LYS A 96 6.02 2.52 -3.68
CA LYS A 96 6.50 3.11 -2.42
C LYS A 96 5.92 2.31 -1.27
N VAL A 97 6.78 1.90 -0.33
CA VAL A 97 6.37 1.07 0.79
C VAL A 97 6.98 1.56 2.10
N LYS A 98 6.27 1.30 3.21
CA LYS A 98 6.87 1.29 4.56
C LYS A 98 7.26 -0.14 4.90
N ILE A 99 8.46 -0.29 5.46
CA ILE A 99 8.99 -1.52 6.00
C ILE A 99 9.03 -1.42 7.52
N SER A 100 8.46 -2.42 8.19
CA SER A 100 8.53 -2.56 9.64
C SER A 100 8.94 -3.99 10.00
N MET A 101 10.12 -4.12 10.57
CA MET A 101 10.62 -5.35 11.17
C MET A 101 9.90 -5.59 12.49
N LYS A 102 9.44 -6.82 12.69
CA LYS A 102 9.11 -7.38 14.00
C LYS A 102 10.15 -8.41 14.41
N ASP A 103 9.98 -8.91 15.63
CA ASP A 103 10.81 -9.97 16.18
C ASP A 103 10.94 -11.17 15.22
N ASN A 104 12.07 -11.89 15.31
CA ASN A 104 12.35 -13.11 14.53
C ASN A 104 12.31 -12.93 13.00
N SER A 105 12.84 -11.82 12.47
CA SER A 105 12.92 -11.56 11.02
C SER A 105 11.58 -11.42 10.31
N THR A 106 10.48 -11.28 11.05
CA THR A 106 9.16 -10.99 10.48
C THR A 106 9.15 -9.58 9.90
N VAL A 107 8.62 -9.41 8.69
CA VAL A 107 8.56 -8.13 7.99
C VAL A 107 7.12 -7.80 7.62
N PHE A 108 6.72 -6.57 7.91
CA PHE A 108 5.49 -5.95 7.44
C PHE A 108 5.86 -4.97 6.34
N ILE A 109 5.25 -5.15 5.16
CA ILE A 109 5.38 -4.23 4.03
C ILE A 109 4.03 -3.57 3.84
N ILE A 110 3.97 -2.25 3.95
CA ILE A 110 2.74 -1.47 3.78
C ILE A 110 2.89 -0.63 2.52
N ARG A 111 2.07 -0.91 1.50
CA ARG A 111 2.04 -0.12 0.26
C ARG A 111 1.50 1.28 0.54
N LYS A 112 2.24 2.30 0.09
CA LYS A 112 1.88 3.72 0.21
C LYS A 112 1.34 4.22 -1.13
N GLY A 113 0.09 3.89 -1.43
CA GLY A 113 -0.62 4.33 -2.62
C GLY A 113 -1.23 3.17 -3.41
N LYS A 114 -1.82 3.50 -4.56
CA LYS A 114 -2.40 2.51 -5.46
C LYS A 114 -1.29 1.59 -6.03
N PRO A 115 -1.61 0.32 -6.30
CA PRO A 115 -0.71 -0.57 -7.03
C PRO A 115 -0.27 0.06 -8.35
N SER A 116 1.01 -0.05 -8.70
CA SER A 116 1.50 0.46 -9.99
C SER A 116 1.12 -0.42 -11.18
N MET A 117 0.61 -1.64 -10.94
CA MET A 117 0.03 -2.51 -11.95
C MET A 117 -1.27 -3.15 -11.43
N GLU A 118 -2.24 -3.30 -12.32
CA GLU A 118 -3.37 -4.22 -12.12
C GLU A 118 -2.89 -5.65 -12.44
N HIS A 119 -3.58 -6.65 -11.87
CA HIS A 119 -3.32 -8.07 -12.16
C HIS A 119 -3.49 -8.40 -13.64
#